data_AF-A0A7V0KJZ9-F1
#
_entry.id   AF-A0A7V0KJZ9-F1
#
_cell.length_a   1.000
_cell.length_b   1.000
_cell.length_c   1.000
_cell.angle_alpha   90.00
_cell.angle_beta   90.00
_cell.angle_gamma   90.00
#
_symmetry.space_group_name_H-M   'P 1'
#
loop_
_entity.id
_entity.type
_entity.pdbx_description
1 polymer ?
#
loop_
_entity_poly.entity_id
_entity_poly.type
_entity_poly.pdbx_seq_one_letter_code
_entity_poly.pdbx_strand_id
1 'polypeptide(L)'
;MRTIALPDDLDAVATLRAGDRFYLTGRVFTARDAAHRLLLARHKHGEPLPFVPSRMGLYHCGPLVRRDAAGWHVLSAGPTTSMRM
;
A
#
# COMPACT_ATOMS: atom_id res chain seq x y z
N MET A 1 20.90 -5.43 4.78
CA MET A 1 19.42 -5.49 4.65
C MET A 1 19.08 -4.77 3.35
N ARG A 2 18.39 -5.42 2.42
CA ARG A 2 18.13 -4.88 1.07
C ARG A 2 17.04 -3.81 1.12
N THR A 3 17.11 -2.80 0.27
CA THR A 3 16.00 -1.86 0.01
C THR A 3 15.41 -2.15 -1.37
N ILE A 4 14.09 -2.21 -1.47
CA ILE A 4 13.35 -2.33 -2.73
C ILE A 4 12.68 -1.00 -3.03
N ALA A 5 12.92 -0.44 -4.22
CA ALA A 5 12.35 0.83 -4.66
C ALA A 5 11.13 0.62 -5.54
N LEU A 6 9.99 1.24 -5.20
CA LEU A 6 8.78 1.17 -6.01
C LEU A 6 8.57 2.43 -6.85
N PRO A 7 8.18 2.30 -8.14
CA PRO A 7 7.92 1.05 -8.88
C PRO A 7 9.16 0.49 -9.61
N ASP A 8 10.31 1.13 -9.46
CA ASP A 8 11.45 0.98 -10.36
C ASP A 8 12.23 -0.34 -10.18
N ASP A 9 12.08 -1.00 -9.04
CA ASP A 9 12.76 -2.26 -8.67
C ASP A 9 11.73 -3.36 -8.36
N LEU A 10 10.63 -3.44 -9.12
CA LEU A 10 9.60 -4.48 -8.89
C LEU A 10 10.14 -5.90 -9.11
N ASP A 11 11.10 -6.08 -10.01
CA ASP A 11 11.72 -7.39 -10.28
C ASP A 11 12.46 -7.94 -9.06
N ALA A 12 12.91 -7.07 -8.15
CA ALA A 12 13.47 -7.45 -6.86
C ALA A 12 12.54 -8.31 -6.01
N VAL A 13 11.24 -8.04 -6.10
CA VAL A 13 10.22 -8.71 -5.28
C VAL A 13 10.17 -10.18 -5.64
N ALA A 14 10.35 -10.52 -6.93
CA ALA A 14 10.36 -11.89 -7.43
C ALA A 14 11.55 -12.73 -6.91
N THR A 15 12.61 -12.09 -6.41
CA THR A 15 13.79 -12.80 -5.90
C THR A 15 13.75 -13.03 -4.39
N LEU A 16 12.74 -12.52 -3.68
CA LEU A 16 12.62 -12.65 -2.23
C LEU A 16 12.30 -14.09 -1.82
N ARG A 17 12.84 -14.51 -0.68
CA ARG A 17 12.56 -15.78 -0.02
C ARG A 17 11.96 -15.56 1.37
N ALA A 18 11.23 -16.55 1.86
CA ALA A 18 10.68 -16.51 3.20
C ALA A 18 11.81 -16.37 4.25
N GLY A 19 11.66 -15.41 5.16
CA GLY A 19 12.68 -15.05 6.15
C GLY A 19 13.58 -13.89 5.74
N ASP A 20 13.54 -13.45 4.48
CA ASP A 20 14.30 -12.28 4.05
C ASP A 20 13.83 -11.01 4.73
N ARG A 21 14.79 -10.17 5.13
CA ARG A 21 14.55 -8.85 5.72
C ARG A 21 14.89 -7.78 4.69
N PHE A 22 13.94 -6.89 4.44
CA PHE A 22 14.09 -5.79 3.50
C PHE A 22 13.43 -4.51 4.00
N TYR A 23 13.82 -3.39 3.41
CA TYR A 23 13.13 -2.11 3.49
C TYR A 23 12.44 -1.83 2.16
N LEU A 24 11.36 -1.07 2.23
CA LEU A 24 10.63 -0.60 1.06
C LEU A 24 10.77 0.92 0.99
N THR A 25 11.07 1.45 -0.20
CA THR A 25 11.03 2.89 -0.48
C THR A 25 10.18 3.16 -1.71
N GLY A 26 9.57 4.35 -1.77
CA GLY A 26 8.65 4.73 -2.83
C GLY A 26 7.22 4.90 -2.33
N ARG A 27 6.25 4.83 -3.25
CA ARG A 27 4.84 5.12 -2.93
C ARG A 27 4.10 3.90 -2.44
N VAL A 28 3.40 4.06 -1.32
CA VAL A 28 2.47 3.08 -0.77
C VAL A 28 1.08 3.70 -0.62
N PHE A 29 0.05 2.86 -0.63
CA PHE A 29 -1.31 3.26 -0.27
C PHE A 29 -1.87 2.32 0.77
N THR A 30 -2.73 2.83 1.64
CA THR A 30 -3.36 2.03 2.69
C THR A 30 -4.75 1.61 2.27
N ALA A 31 -5.07 0.32 2.41
CA ALA A 31 -6.43 -0.17 2.23
C ALA A 31 -6.73 -1.32 3.21
N ARG A 32 -7.98 -1.36 3.65
CA ARG A 32 -8.56 -2.44 4.45
C ARG A 32 -9.88 -2.88 3.79
N ASP A 33 -10.78 -3.49 4.53
CA ASP A 33 -12.03 -4.10 4.09
C ASP A 33 -12.88 -3.18 3.17
N ALA A 34 -13.16 -1.95 3.61
CA ALA A 34 -14.03 -1.03 2.88
C ALA A 34 -13.41 -0.55 1.56
N ALA A 35 -12.11 -0.24 1.58
CA ALA A 35 -11.38 0.21 0.40
C ALA A 35 -11.24 -0.93 -0.63
N HIS A 36 -10.98 -2.17 -0.20
CA HIS A 36 -10.95 -3.33 -1.09
C HIS A 36 -12.29 -3.54 -1.80
N ARG A 37 -13.42 -3.51 -1.06
CA ARG A 37 -14.76 -3.62 -1.66
C ARG A 37 -15.02 -2.55 -2.70
N LEU A 38 -14.65 -1.29 -2.41
CA LEU A 38 -14.82 -0.17 -3.34
C LEU A 38 -13.99 -0.37 -4.62
N LEU A 39 -12.70 -0.71 -4.48
CA LEU A 39 -11.79 -0.89 -5.62
C LEU A 39 -12.25 -2.05 -6.51
N LEU A 40 -12.67 -3.16 -5.91
CA LEU A 40 -13.21 -4.32 -6.64
C LEU A 40 -14.52 -3.99 -7.36
N ALA A 41 -15.44 -3.26 -6.71
CA ALA A 41 -16.69 -2.84 -7.34
C ALA A 41 -16.41 -1.97 -8.58
N ARG A 42 -15.57 -0.94 -8.43
CA ARG A 42 -15.19 -0.07 -9.56
C ARG A 42 -14.58 -0.86 -10.71
N HIS A 43 -13.65 -1.76 -10.41
CA HIS A 43 -13.03 -2.61 -11.41
C HIS A 43 -14.06 -3.47 -12.16
N LYS A 44 -15.00 -4.10 -11.45
CA LYS A 44 -16.08 -4.90 -12.06
C LYS A 44 -16.99 -4.09 -12.98
N HIS A 45 -17.20 -2.82 -12.68
CA HIS A 45 -18.03 -1.92 -13.47
C HIS A 45 -17.25 -1.18 -14.59
N GLY A 46 -15.95 -1.45 -14.75
CA GLY A 46 -15.12 -0.74 -15.73
C GLY A 46 -14.89 0.74 -15.38
N GLU A 47 -15.12 1.13 -14.12
CA GLU A 47 -14.91 2.49 -13.66
C GLU A 47 -13.41 2.76 -13.42
N PRO A 48 -12.94 3.99 -13.69
CA PRO A 48 -11.56 4.36 -13.40
C PRO A 48 -11.28 4.33 -11.90
N LEU A 49 -10.11 3.81 -11.54
CA LEU A 49 -9.61 3.92 -10.17
C LEU A 49 -9.01 5.32 -9.93
N PRO A 50 -9.07 5.84 -8.69
CA PRO A 50 -8.61 7.20 -8.38
C PRO A 50 -7.08 7.35 -8.44
N PHE A 51 -6.35 6.25 -8.58
CA PHE A 51 -4.91 6.17 -8.77
C PHE A 51 -4.59 4.84 -9.47
N VAL A 52 -3.31 4.57 -9.74
CA VAL A 52 -2.83 3.32 -10.37
C VAL A 52 -2.22 2.41 -9.29
N PRO A 53 -2.97 1.46 -8.69
CA PRO A 53 -2.49 0.68 -7.54
C PRO A 53 -1.30 -0.22 -7.87
N SER A 54 -1.19 -0.70 -9.12
CA SER A 54 -0.13 -1.62 -9.57
C SER A 54 1.28 -1.02 -9.53
N ARG A 55 1.41 0.30 -9.38
CA ARG A 55 2.71 1.00 -9.27
C ARG A 55 3.06 1.38 -7.83
N MET A 56 2.35 0.84 -6.85
CA MET A 56 2.45 1.22 -5.43
C MET A 56 2.40 -0.03 -4.55
N GLY A 57 2.95 0.07 -3.34
CA GLY A 57 2.79 -0.96 -2.33
C GLY A 57 1.44 -0.82 -1.64
N LEU A 58 0.65 -1.91 -1.58
CA LEU A 58 -0.54 -1.97 -0.74
C LEU A 58 -0.11 -2.28 0.70
N TYR A 59 -0.48 -1.40 1.63
CA TYR A 59 -0.26 -1.61 3.05
C TYR A 59 -1.57 -1.79 3.79
N HIS A 60 -1.78 -2.99 4.36
CA HIS A 60 -2.92 -3.26 5.23
C HIS A 60 -2.76 -2.49 6.54
N CYS A 61 -3.30 -1.28 6.58
CA CYS A 61 -3.12 -0.32 7.67
C CYS A 61 -4.35 0.57 7.78
N GLY A 62 -4.74 0.90 9.02
CA GLY A 62 -5.65 1.99 9.33
C GLY A 62 -4.86 3.11 10.00
N PRO A 63 -4.21 4.01 9.26
CA PRO A 63 -3.29 4.97 9.83
C PRO A 63 -4.02 6.01 10.69
N LEU A 64 -3.35 6.48 11.73
CA LEU A 64 -3.75 7.68 12.44
C LEU A 64 -3.16 8.89 11.71
N VAL A 65 -4.02 9.76 11.19
CA VAL A 65 -3.63 10.93 10.41
C VAL A 65 -4.12 12.21 11.06
N ARG A 66 -3.31 13.27 10.99
CA ARG A 66 -3.67 14.62 11.44
C ARG A 66 -3.49 15.59 10.30
N ARG A 67 -4.43 16.54 10.18
CA ARG A 67 -4.32 17.66 9.24
C ARG A 67 -3.96 18.93 9.99
N ASP A 68 -3.01 19.68 9.46
CA ASP A 68 -2.68 21.04 9.90
C ASP A 68 -2.48 21.97 8.68
N ALA A 69 -1.94 23.17 8.92
CA ALA A 69 -1.69 24.17 7.89
C ALA A 69 -0.69 23.70 6.81
N ALA A 70 0.21 22.77 7.13
CA ALA A 70 1.18 22.21 6.19
C ALA A 70 0.64 21.00 5.41
N GLY A 71 -0.51 20.44 5.79
CA GLY A 71 -1.16 19.35 5.07
C GLY A 71 -1.51 18.17 5.97
N TRP A 72 -1.49 16.96 5.38
CA TRP A 72 -1.77 15.71 6.09
C TRP A 72 -0.47 15.06 6.58
N HIS A 73 -0.46 14.66 7.85
CA HIS A 73 0.66 13.99 8.49
C HIS A 73 0.20 12.64 9.05
N VAL A 74 0.99 11.60 8.78
CA VAL A 74 0.78 10.28 9.37
C VAL A 74 1.44 10.24 10.73
N LEU A 75 0.66 10.08 11.80
CA LEU A 75 1.15 10.00 13.18
C LEU A 75 1.50 8.56 13.57
N SER A 76 0.73 7.60 13.07
CA SER A 76 0.96 6.17 13.28
C SER A 76 0.45 5.35 12.11
N ALA A 77 1.18 4.29 11.76
CA ALA A 77 0.86 3.41 10.64
C ALA A 77 1.24 1.97 10.95
N GLY A 78 0.71 1.42 12.04
CA GLY A 78 0.86 -0.01 12.37
C GLY A 78 0.06 -0.91 11.40
N PRO A 79 0.52 -2.15 11.15
CA PRO A 79 -0.18 -3.08 10.27
C PRO A 79 -1.47 -3.60 10.92
N THR A 80 -2.39 -4.08 10.09
CA THR A 80 -3.53 -4.91 10.52
C THR A 80 -3.39 -6.33 9.98
N THR A 81 -4.18 -7.26 10.51
CA THR A 81 -4.23 -8.67 10.07
C THR A 81 -4.56 -8.78 8.57
N SER A 82 -3.65 -9.33 7.77
CA SER A 82 -3.80 -9.46 6.31
C SER A 82 -4.86 -10.48 5.87
N MET A 83 -5.23 -11.45 6.71
CA MET A 83 -6.19 -12.53 6.38
C MET A 83 -7.62 -12.05 6.07
N ARG A 84 -7.95 -10.78 6.36
CA ARG A 84 -9.29 -10.20 6.16
C ARG A 84 -9.52 -9.64 4.75
N MET A 85 -8.45 -9.50 3.96
CA MET A 85 -8.47 -8.97 2.60
C MET A 85 -8.43 -10.11 1.60
#